data_AF-A0A4Z1HEH9-F1
#
_entry.id   AF-A0A4Z1HEH9-F1
#
_cell.length_a   1.000
_cell.length_b   1.000
_cell.length_c   1.000
_cell.angle_alpha   90.00
_cell.angle_beta   90.00
_cell.angle_gamma   90.00
#
_symmetry.space_group_name_H-M   'P 1'
#
loop_
_entity.id
_entity.type
_entity.pdbx_description
1 polymer ?
#
loop_
_entity_poly.entity_id
_entity_poly.type
_entity_poly.pdbx_seq_one_letter_code
_entity_poly.pdbx_strand_id
1 'polypeptide(L)'
;MCRMYNDYGSLARDKAEKNLNSVNFPEFEKCAGSSMSFDATENQTTAELQERKSALMEMAEYERECLLIVKARLRPLVDEKVRGVLDVFVNVTDLYGQIYVARDIATRPITTYVDT
;
A
#
# COMPACT_ATOMS: atom_id res chain seq x y z
N MET A 1 -8.78 -2.28 4.04
CA MET A 1 -7.69 -1.40 3.59
C MET A 1 -6.32 -2.01 3.82
N CYS A 2 -6.13 -3.32 3.65
CA CYS A 2 -4.86 -3.96 4.02
C CYS A 2 -3.96 -4.24 2.83
N ARG A 3 -4.50 -4.58 1.66
CA ARG A 3 -3.63 -5.04 0.57
C ARG A 3 -2.71 -3.94 0.03
N MET A 4 -3.24 -2.78 -0.32
CA MET A 4 -2.43 -1.69 -0.88
C MET A 4 -1.42 -1.11 0.13
N TYR A 5 -1.82 -0.96 1.40
CA TYR A 5 -0.90 -0.50 2.47
C TYR A 5 0.19 -1.54 2.75
N ASN A 6 -0.16 -2.83 2.77
CA ASN A 6 0.82 -3.91 2.90
C ASN A 6 1.80 -3.89 1.73
N ASP A 7 1.28 -3.77 0.50
CA ASP A 7 2.08 -3.74 -0.72
C ASP A 7 3.00 -2.53 -0.76
N TYR A 8 2.52 -1.36 -0.33
CA TYR A 8 3.34 -0.15 -0.20
C TYR A 8 4.49 -0.38 0.79
N GLY A 9 4.20 -0.92 1.98
CA GLY A 9 5.19 -1.16 3.03
C GLY A 9 6.16 -2.31 2.73
N SER A 10 5.81 -3.23 1.82
CA SER A 10 6.64 -4.40 1.49
C SER A 10 7.50 -4.25 0.24
N LEU A 11 7.45 -3.12 -0.46
CA LEU A 11 8.13 -2.94 -1.76
C LEU A 11 9.59 -3.37 -1.80
N ALA A 12 10.37 -2.98 -0.80
CA ALA A 12 11.79 -3.34 -0.73
C ALA A 12 12.00 -4.86 -0.54
N ARG A 13 11.19 -5.47 0.34
CA ARG A 13 11.23 -6.91 0.60
C ARG A 13 10.77 -7.70 -0.62
N ASP A 14 9.66 -7.31 -1.21
CA ASP A 14 9.08 -8.02 -2.36
C ASP A 14 10.00 -7.93 -3.57
N LYS A 15 10.68 -6.79 -3.79
CA LYS A 15 11.73 -6.66 -4.81
C LYS A 15 12.91 -7.61 -4.54
N ALA A 16 13.37 -7.71 -3.30
CA ALA A 16 14.50 -8.58 -2.94
C ALA A 16 14.15 -10.08 -3.06
N GLU A 17 12.94 -10.46 -2.67
CA GLU A 17 12.44 -11.83 -2.70
C GLU A 17 11.85 -12.23 -4.07
N LYS A 18 11.78 -11.30 -5.02
CA LYS A 18 11.11 -11.46 -6.32
C LYS A 18 9.63 -11.85 -6.18
N ASN A 19 8.97 -11.34 -5.15
CA ASN A 19 7.54 -11.47 -4.95
C ASN A 19 6.77 -10.45 -5.80
N LEU A 20 5.58 -10.83 -6.24
CA LEU A 20 4.67 -9.93 -6.95
C LEU A 20 4.08 -8.89 -6.00
N ASN A 21 4.13 -7.62 -6.40
CA ASN A 21 3.56 -6.48 -5.70
C ASN A 21 2.57 -5.71 -6.60
N SER A 22 1.61 -5.00 -6.01
CA SER A 22 0.64 -4.17 -6.75
C SER A 22 1.30 -3.19 -7.72
N VAL A 23 2.46 -2.60 -7.39
CA VAL A 23 3.14 -1.65 -8.31
C VAL A 23 3.71 -2.28 -9.58
N ASN A 24 3.72 -3.61 -9.67
CA ASN A 24 4.19 -4.34 -10.85
C ASN A 24 3.11 -4.47 -11.94
N PHE A 25 1.86 -4.15 -11.61
CA PHE A 25 0.75 -4.25 -12.55
C PHE A 25 0.76 -3.08 -13.56
N PRO A 26 0.43 -3.34 -14.84
CA PRO A 26 0.50 -2.36 -15.93
C PRO A 26 -0.41 -1.13 -15.73
N GLU A 27 -1.45 -1.26 -14.92
CA GLU A 27 -2.36 -0.18 -14.54
C GLU A 27 -1.62 0.96 -13.84
N PHE A 28 -0.56 0.67 -13.09
CA PHE A 28 0.27 1.68 -12.44
C PHE A 28 1.31 2.30 -13.39
N GLU A 29 1.54 1.71 -14.57
CA GLU A 29 2.46 2.24 -15.57
C GLU A 29 1.84 3.38 -16.38
N LYS A 30 0.52 3.30 -16.65
CA LYS A 30 -0.21 4.32 -17.43
C LYS A 30 -0.39 5.64 -16.71
N CYS A 31 -0.32 5.66 -15.37
CA CYS A 31 -0.29 6.90 -14.61
C CYS A 31 0.98 7.73 -14.91
N ALA A 32 2.05 7.09 -15.40
CA ALA A 32 3.37 7.69 -15.64
C ALA A 32 3.54 8.45 -16.98
N GLY A 33 2.45 8.76 -17.69
CA GLY A 33 2.48 9.55 -18.92
C GLY A 33 3.30 8.96 -20.07
N SER A 34 3.81 7.74 -19.95
CA SER A 34 4.81 7.16 -20.85
C SER A 34 4.29 5.83 -21.37
N SER A 35 3.87 5.82 -22.64
CA SER A 35 3.63 4.58 -23.37
C SER A 35 4.98 3.95 -23.69
N MET A 36 5.45 3.02 -22.87
CA MET A 36 6.59 2.18 -23.21
C MET A 36 6.32 0.71 -22.92
N SER A 37 6.89 -0.10 -23.79
CA SER A 37 6.71 -1.54 -24.00
C SER A 37 6.92 -2.41 -22.77
N PHE A 38 6.25 -3.57 -22.79
CA PHE A 38 6.20 -4.69 -21.84
C PHE A 38 7.55 -5.33 -21.46
N ASP A 39 8.68 -4.71 -21.81
CA ASP A 39 10.00 -5.26 -21.50
C ASP A 39 10.50 -4.63 -20.20
N ALA A 40 10.19 -5.30 -19.09
CA ALA A 40 10.63 -4.97 -17.75
C ALA A 40 12.15 -5.14 -17.63
N THR A 41 12.91 -4.26 -18.27
CA THR A 41 14.37 -4.18 -18.06
C THR A 41 14.65 -3.61 -16.67
N GLU A 42 15.61 -4.21 -15.99
CA GLU A 42 16.07 -4.01 -14.60
C GLU A 42 16.39 -2.56 -14.16
N ASN A 43 16.19 -1.56 -15.03
CA ASN A 43 16.55 -0.16 -14.83
C ASN A 43 15.32 0.75 -14.63
N GLN A 44 14.38 0.35 -13.77
CA GLN A 44 13.32 1.27 -13.34
C GLN A 44 13.94 2.44 -12.58
N THR A 45 13.67 3.67 -13.03
CA THR A 45 14.19 4.85 -12.36
C THR A 45 13.50 5.04 -11.01
N THR A 46 14.21 5.64 -10.04
CA THR A 46 13.62 5.98 -8.73
C THR A 46 12.38 6.85 -8.87
N ALA A 47 12.31 7.69 -9.91
CA ALA A 47 11.17 8.57 -10.20
C ALA A 47 9.93 7.77 -10.65
N GLU A 48 10.07 6.86 -11.61
CA GLU A 48 8.95 6.00 -12.07
C GLU A 48 8.41 5.13 -10.94
N LEU A 49 9.29 4.57 -10.11
CA LEU A 49 8.87 3.80 -8.94
C LEU A 49 8.11 4.67 -7.94
N GLN A 50 8.56 5.91 -7.71
CA GLN A 50 7.88 6.84 -6.82
C GLN A 50 6.50 7.23 -7.34
N GLU A 51 6.34 7.39 -8.64
CA GLU A 51 5.05 7.68 -9.26
C GLU A 51 4.06 6.51 -9.10
N ARG A 52 4.51 5.27 -9.36
CA ARG A 52 3.69 4.07 -9.13
C ARG A 52 3.28 3.93 -7.67
N LYS A 53 4.18 4.25 -6.73
CA LYS A 53 3.88 4.29 -5.29
C LYS A 53 2.80 5.32 -4.95
N SER A 54 2.91 6.52 -5.53
CA SER A 54 1.93 7.59 -5.32
C SER A 54 0.55 7.18 -5.85
N ALA A 55 0.47 6.61 -7.05
CA ALA A 55 -0.78 6.12 -7.62
C ALA A 55 -1.41 4.98 -6.78
N LEU A 56 -0.59 4.07 -6.25
CA LEU A 56 -1.06 3.03 -5.31
C LEU A 56 -1.66 3.65 -4.03
N MET A 57 -1.02 4.68 -3.48
CA MET A 57 -1.53 5.36 -2.29
C MET A 57 -2.79 6.17 -2.57
N GLU A 58 -2.90 6.81 -3.73
CA GLU A 58 -4.11 7.51 -4.14
C GLU A 58 -5.31 6.56 -4.21
N MET A 59 -5.12 5.38 -4.82
CA MET A 59 -6.14 4.33 -4.86
C MET A 59 -6.49 3.83 -3.46
N ALA A 60 -5.49 3.67 -2.59
CA ALA A 60 -5.70 3.25 -1.21
C ALA A 60 -6.53 4.28 -0.42
N GLU A 61 -6.22 5.57 -0.53
CA GLU A 61 -6.99 6.60 0.16
C GLU A 61 -8.43 6.70 -0.39
N TYR A 62 -8.61 6.57 -1.70
CA TYR A 62 -9.95 6.53 -2.31
C TYR A 62 -10.83 5.39 -1.76
N GLU A 63 -10.28 4.17 -1.70
CA GLU A 63 -11.00 3.03 -1.12
C GLU A 63 -11.30 3.22 0.37
N ARG A 64 -10.38 3.84 1.11
CA ARG A 64 -10.57 4.18 2.53
C ARG A 64 -11.73 5.17 2.70
N GLU A 65 -11.78 6.22 1.91
CA GLU A 65 -12.86 7.21 1.94
C GLU A 65 -14.22 6.55 1.67
N CYS A 66 -14.28 5.70 0.64
CA CYS A 66 -15.49 4.94 0.30
C CYS A 66 -15.96 4.07 1.47
N LEU A 67 -15.03 3.36 2.13
CA LEU A 67 -15.35 2.57 3.32
C LEU A 67 -15.92 3.43 4.46
N LEU A 68 -15.32 4.59 4.73
CA LEU A 68 -15.79 5.49 5.79
C LEU A 68 -17.19 6.04 5.50
N ILE A 69 -17.48 6.38 4.25
CA ILE A 69 -18.82 6.82 3.80
C ILE A 69 -19.84 5.69 4.01
N VAL A 70 -19.53 4.47 3.58
CA VAL A 70 -20.42 3.31 3.74
C VAL A 70 -20.63 2.99 5.21
N LYS A 71 -19.57 3.01 6.02
CA LYS A 71 -19.65 2.82 7.49
C LYS A 71 -20.58 3.85 8.13
N ALA A 72 -20.44 5.13 7.77
CA ALA A 72 -21.30 6.19 8.29
C ALA A 72 -22.78 5.98 7.92
N ARG A 73 -23.05 5.54 6.68
CA ARG A 73 -24.40 5.20 6.21
C ARG A 73 -24.99 3.96 6.89
N LEU A 74 -24.16 2.97 7.22
CA LEU A 74 -24.59 1.74 7.87
C LEU A 74 -24.84 1.93 9.38
N ARG A 75 -24.10 2.85 10.02
CA ARG A 75 -24.16 3.12 11.47
C ARG A 75 -25.57 3.31 12.04
N PRO A 76 -26.49 4.10 11.44
CA PRO A 76 -27.85 4.26 11.95
C PRO A 76 -28.77 3.06 11.69
N LEU A 77 -28.40 2.14 10.79
CA LEU A 77 -29.21 0.99 10.40
C LEU A 77 -28.97 -0.26 11.25
N VAL A 78 -27.94 -0.24 12.09
CA VAL A 78 -27.53 -1.37 12.93
C VAL A 78 -27.71 -1.05 14.41
N ASP A 79 -27.95 -2.08 15.21
CA ASP A 79 -28.03 -1.96 16.67
C ASP A 79 -26.66 -1.59 17.29
N GLU A 80 -26.69 -1.21 18.56
CA GLU A 80 -25.52 -0.72 19.29
C GLU A 80 -24.39 -1.76 19.38
N LYS A 81 -24.74 -3.05 19.50
CA LYS A 81 -23.75 -4.13 19.59
C LYS A 81 -23.02 -4.29 18.26
N VAL A 82 -23.76 -4.36 17.15
CA VAL A 82 -23.19 -4.47 15.80
C VAL A 82 -22.37 -3.24 15.46
N ARG A 83 -22.84 -2.04 15.85
CA ARG A 83 -22.10 -0.79 15.69
C ARG A 83 -20.75 -0.82 16.38
N GLY A 84 -20.69 -1.27 17.63
CA GLY A 84 -19.44 -1.38 18.39
C GLY A 84 -18.44 -2.34 17.73
N VAL A 85 -18.91 -3.51 17.29
CA VAL A 85 -18.06 -4.50 16.58
C VAL A 85 -17.55 -3.92 15.26
N LEU A 86 -18.41 -3.26 14.49
CA LEU A 86 -18.03 -2.62 13.22
C LEU A 86 -17.00 -1.50 13.43
N ASP A 87 -17.17 -0.70 14.48
CA ASP A 87 -16.21 0.36 14.83
C ASP A 87 -14.83 -0.21 15.14
N VAL A 88 -14.77 -1.21 16.02
CA VAL A 88 -13.50 -1.87 16.36
C VAL A 88 -12.87 -2.50 15.12
N PHE A 89 -13.64 -3.26 14.33
CA PHE A 89 -13.14 -3.93 13.15
C PHE A 89 -12.51 -2.95 12.14
N VAL A 90 -13.23 -1.88 11.79
CA VAL A 90 -12.74 -0.90 10.82
C VAL A 90 -11.55 -0.12 11.38
N ASN A 91 -11.63 0.36 12.63
CA ASN A 91 -10.59 1.22 13.20
C ASN A 91 -9.28 0.46 13.40
N VAL A 92 -9.34 -0.79 13.87
CA VAL A 92 -8.14 -1.63 14.04
C VAL A 92 -7.51 -1.92 12.67
N THR A 93 -8.31 -2.34 11.70
CA THR A 93 -7.84 -2.65 10.34
C THR A 93 -7.17 -1.45 9.68
N ASP A 94 -7.76 -0.26 9.84
CA ASP A 94 -7.23 0.99 9.30
C ASP A 94 -5.93 1.44 10.02
N LEU A 95 -5.88 1.32 11.35
CA LEU A 95 -4.69 1.62 12.14
C LEU A 95 -3.50 0.75 11.72
N TYR A 96 -3.71 -0.56 11.52
CA TYR A 96 -2.65 -1.44 11.03
C TYR A 96 -2.13 -1.00 9.67
N GLY A 97 -3.00 -0.58 8.74
CA GLY A 97 -2.58 -0.02 7.45
C GLY A 97 -1.69 1.21 7.59
N GLN A 98 -2.07 2.15 8.47
CA GLN A 98 -1.28 3.36 8.73
C GLN A 98 0.10 3.05 9.32
N ILE A 99 0.23 2.01 10.15
CA ILE A 99 1.53 1.58 10.71
C ILE A 99 2.49 1.16 9.59
N TYR A 100 2.01 0.47 8.55
CA TYR A 100 2.85 0.07 7.41
C TYR A 100 3.32 1.24 6.55
N VAL A 101 2.59 2.36 6.55
CA VAL A 101 3.01 3.59 5.85
C VAL A 101 3.98 4.41 6.69
N ALA A 102 3.67 4.59 7.98
CA ALA A 102 4.47 5.42 8.88
C ALA A 102 5.85 4.81 9.19
N ARG A 103 5.95 3.49 9.10
CA ARG A 103 7.13 2.74 9.46
C ARG A 103 7.57 2.00 8.20
N ASP A 104 8.63 2.50 7.57
CA ASP A 104 9.43 1.77 6.60
C ASP A 104 10.11 0.57 7.33
N ILE A 105 9.32 -0.41 7.81
CA ILE A 105 9.79 -1.60 8.56
C ILE A 105 10.42 -2.62 7.60
N ALA A 106 10.95 -2.19 6.47
CA ALA A 106 12.02 -2.92 5.81
C ALA A 106 13.33 -2.52 6.51
N THR A 107 13.49 -2.93 7.78
CA THR A 107 14.77 -2.77 8.49
C THR A 107 15.84 -3.54 7.71
N ARG A 108 16.70 -2.83 6.98
CA ARG A 108 18.00 -3.38 6.58
C ARG A 108 18.86 -3.46 7.85
N PRO A 109 19.33 -4.64 8.29
CA PRO A 109 20.50 -4.66 9.13
C PRO A 109 21.64 -4.06 8.31
N ILE A 110 22.17 -2.92 8.77
CA ILE A 110 23.44 -2.37 8.29
C ILE A 110 24.48 -3.44 8.60
N THR A 111 24.83 -4.27 7.63
CA THR A 111 25.98 -5.16 7.74
C THR A 111 27.20 -4.29 7.44
N THR A 112 27.75 -3.66 8.46
CA THR A 112 29.09 -3.08 8.39
C THR A 112 30.07 -4.25 8.23
N TYR A 113 30.46 -4.55 6.99
CA TYR A 113 31.74 -5.20 6.76
C TYR A 113 32.82 -4.16 7.09
N VAL A 114 33.41 -4.31 8.27
CA VAL A 114 34.72 -3.75 8.58
C VAL A 114 35.73 -4.66 7.91
N ASP A 115 36.19 -4.25 6.72
CA ASP A 115 37.39 -4.80 6.12
C ASP A 115 38.59 -4.30 6.94
N THR A 116 39.28 -5.25 7.59
CA THR A 116 40.67 -5.11 8.08
C THR A 116 41.59 -5.90 7.17
#